data_AF-Q0YTR2-F1
#
_entry.id   AF-Q0YTR2-F1
#
_cell.length_a   1.000
_cell.length_b   1.000
_cell.length_c   1.000
_cell.angle_alpha   90.00
_cell.angle_beta   90.00
_cell.angle_gamma   90.00
#
_symmetry.space_group_name_H-M   'P 1'
#
loop_
_entity.id
_entity.type
_entity.pdbx_description
1 polymer ?
#
loop_
_entity_poly.entity_id
_entity_poly.type
_entity_poly.pdbx_seq_one_letter_code
_entity_poly.pdbx_strand_id
1 'polypeptide(L)'
;MNNPEQAMLKDAMGGYRGTAIEISRVILAEPDNADAYCNRANALSSTGDYEGAIGDYTTALKIGLRFREAITAYGNRGIARLNVGDISGAMEDFSEIIERKPNNSRLLYAAYHSRALVKKQIGDREGAAEDIKEASMLLPNIKVQHINCREKPENKADGAQKPECTRST
;
A
#
# COMPACT_ATOMS: atom_id res chain seq x y z
N MET A 1 31.16 -26.97 11.13
CA MET A 1 31.40 -26.02 12.24
C MET A 1 30.92 -24.67 11.77
N ASN A 2 29.82 -24.18 12.34
CA ASN A 2 29.18 -22.92 11.95
C ASN A 2 30.02 -21.75 12.48
N ASN A 3 30.44 -20.85 11.60
CA ASN A 3 31.25 -19.67 11.95
C ASN A 3 30.38 -18.64 12.69
N PRO A 4 30.71 -18.24 13.93
CA PRO A 4 29.95 -17.24 14.70
C PRO A 4 29.87 -15.86 14.02
N GLU A 5 30.77 -15.53 13.07
CA GLU A 5 30.65 -14.28 12.30
C GLU A 5 29.44 -14.26 11.35
N GLN A 6 28.98 -15.41 10.84
CA GLN A 6 27.74 -15.49 10.06
C GLN A 6 26.49 -15.27 10.93
N ALA A 7 26.58 -15.52 12.24
CA ALA A 7 25.49 -15.31 13.18
C ALA A 7 25.33 -13.82 13.56
N MET A 8 26.41 -13.02 13.50
CA MET A 8 26.38 -11.61 13.92
C MET A 8 26.02 -10.63 12.78
N LEU A 9 26.14 -11.03 11.51
CA LEU A 9 25.63 -10.22 10.38
C LEU A 9 24.09 -10.21 10.30
N LYS A 10 23.43 -11.04 11.12
CA LYS A 10 21.99 -11.30 11.16
C LYS A 10 21.18 -10.18 11.83
N ASP A 11 21.79 -9.33 12.66
CA ASP A 11 21.08 -8.65 13.74
C ASP A 11 20.63 -7.18 13.53
N ALA A 12 20.76 -6.60 12.34
CA ALA A 12 20.13 -5.27 12.12
C ALA A 12 19.59 -5.02 10.70
N MET A 13 20.19 -5.60 9.67
CA MET A 13 19.70 -5.56 8.28
C MET A 13 19.80 -6.92 7.55
N GLY A 14 20.27 -7.97 8.23
CA GLY A 14 20.56 -9.30 7.67
C GLY A 14 19.47 -10.36 7.90
N GLY A 15 18.52 -10.13 8.83
CA GLY A 15 17.42 -11.05 9.08
C GLY A 15 16.52 -11.25 7.85
N TYR A 16 16.18 -10.17 7.15
CA TYR A 16 15.27 -10.22 5.99
C TYR A 16 15.94 -10.63 4.68
N ARG A 17 17.22 -10.28 4.48
CA ARG A 17 18.00 -10.80 3.33
C ARG A 17 18.26 -12.30 3.46
N GLY A 18 18.54 -12.77 4.68
CA GLY A 18 18.66 -14.20 4.99
C GLY A 18 17.36 -14.96 4.73
N THR A 19 16.21 -14.41 5.15
CA THR A 19 14.91 -15.05 4.89
C THR A 19 14.56 -15.07 3.41
N ALA A 20 14.83 -14.02 2.63
CA ALA A 20 14.56 -14.02 1.19
C ALA A 20 15.36 -15.11 0.45
N ILE A 21 16.62 -15.35 0.85
CA ILE A 21 17.46 -16.42 0.29
C ILE A 21 16.90 -17.79 0.66
N GLU A 22 16.51 -18.01 1.91
CA GLU A 22 15.92 -19.28 2.36
C GLU A 22 14.59 -19.57 1.66
N ILE A 23 13.72 -18.57 1.54
CA ILE A 23 12.44 -18.70 0.83
C ILE A 23 12.66 -18.98 -0.67
N SER A 24 13.73 -18.44 -1.27
CA SER A 24 14.05 -18.74 -2.67
C SER A 24 14.33 -20.23 -2.91
N ARG A 25 14.87 -20.96 -1.91
CA ARG A 25 15.03 -22.42 -2.01
C ARG A 25 13.68 -23.14 -1.99
N VAL A 26 12.71 -22.65 -1.20
CA VAL A 26 11.33 -23.18 -1.19
C VAL A 26 10.70 -23.00 -2.55
N ILE A 27 10.80 -21.82 -3.15
CA ILE A 27 10.27 -21.51 -4.49
C ILE A 27 10.90 -22.43 -5.56
N LEU A 28 12.18 -22.74 -5.46
CA LEU A 28 12.82 -23.68 -6.39
C LEU A 28 12.28 -25.11 -6.27
N ALA A 29 11.92 -25.53 -5.07
CA ALA A 29 11.34 -26.86 -4.82
C ALA A 29 9.83 -26.91 -5.15
N GLU A 30 9.13 -25.81 -4.92
CA GLU A 30 7.68 -25.65 -5.08
C GLU A 30 7.38 -24.35 -5.86
N PRO A 31 7.52 -24.35 -7.21
CA PRO A 31 7.34 -23.15 -8.02
C PRO A 31 5.92 -22.57 -8.01
N ASP A 32 4.94 -23.35 -7.58
CA ASP A 32 3.53 -22.95 -7.48
C ASP A 32 3.12 -22.62 -6.03
N ASN A 33 4.08 -22.40 -5.12
CA ASN A 33 3.80 -22.03 -3.75
C ASN A 33 3.56 -20.51 -3.61
N ALA A 34 2.30 -20.08 -3.75
CA ALA A 34 1.90 -18.67 -3.64
C ALA A 34 2.35 -18.00 -2.33
N ASP A 35 2.25 -18.71 -1.20
CA ASP A 35 2.64 -18.19 0.12
C ASP A 35 4.15 -17.94 0.19
N ALA A 36 4.98 -18.79 -0.42
CA ALA A 36 6.43 -18.59 -0.50
C ALA A 36 6.77 -17.30 -1.26
N TYR A 37 6.15 -17.04 -2.40
CA TYR A 37 6.31 -15.77 -3.12
C TYR A 37 5.87 -14.58 -2.28
N CYS A 38 4.70 -14.64 -1.64
CA CYS A 38 4.21 -13.55 -0.79
C CYS A 38 5.16 -13.26 0.39
N ASN A 39 5.71 -14.31 1.02
CA ASN A 39 6.66 -14.18 2.11
C ASN A 39 7.99 -13.59 1.64
N ARG A 40 8.49 -13.99 0.46
CA ARG A 40 9.71 -13.40 -0.12
C ARG A 40 9.48 -11.93 -0.47
N ALA A 41 8.32 -11.58 -1.02
CA ALA A 41 7.95 -10.20 -1.30
C ALA A 41 7.95 -9.32 -0.04
N ASN A 42 7.40 -9.82 1.08
CA ASN A 42 7.45 -9.12 2.37
C ASN A 42 8.90 -8.87 2.82
N ALA A 43 9.77 -9.88 2.70
CA ALA A 43 11.18 -9.76 3.05
C ALA A 43 11.89 -8.74 2.15
N LEU A 44 11.69 -8.80 0.83
CA LEU A 44 12.26 -7.87 -0.14
C LEU A 44 11.82 -6.43 0.15
N SER A 45 10.51 -6.21 0.34
CA SER A 45 9.95 -4.90 0.67
C SER A 45 10.53 -4.33 1.96
N SER A 46 10.78 -5.16 2.98
CA SER A 46 11.37 -4.72 4.25
C SER A 46 12.85 -4.32 4.12
N THR A 47 13.53 -4.81 3.07
CA THR A 47 14.92 -4.47 2.74
C THR A 47 15.05 -3.36 1.70
N GLY A 48 13.92 -2.79 1.25
CA GLY A 48 13.88 -1.73 0.25
C GLY A 48 13.95 -2.21 -1.20
N ASP A 49 13.97 -3.52 -1.45
CA ASP A 49 13.86 -4.07 -2.80
C ASP A 49 12.38 -4.14 -3.22
N TYR A 50 11.83 -2.97 -3.53
CA TYR A 50 10.41 -2.82 -3.86
C TYR A 50 10.07 -3.42 -5.23
N GLU A 51 10.96 -3.33 -6.22
CA GLU A 51 10.77 -3.94 -7.54
C GLU A 51 10.68 -5.46 -7.44
N GLY A 52 11.63 -6.08 -6.71
CA GLY A 52 11.58 -7.53 -6.43
C GLY A 52 10.31 -7.93 -5.67
N ALA A 53 9.91 -7.14 -4.67
CA ALA A 53 8.68 -7.38 -3.93
C ALA A 53 7.43 -7.31 -4.82
N ILE A 54 7.33 -6.33 -5.72
CA ILE A 54 6.21 -6.20 -6.66
C ILE A 54 6.12 -7.43 -7.56
N GLY A 55 7.26 -7.91 -8.08
CA GLY A 55 7.32 -9.12 -8.91
C GLY A 55 6.81 -10.36 -8.17
N ASP A 56 7.26 -10.54 -6.92
CA ASP A 56 6.85 -11.69 -6.10
C ASP A 56 5.39 -11.61 -5.66
N TYR A 57 4.89 -10.45 -5.20
CA TYR A 57 3.46 -10.29 -4.89
C TYR A 57 2.60 -10.57 -6.13
N THR A 58 3.02 -10.11 -7.29
CA THR A 58 2.30 -10.34 -8.55
C THR A 58 2.24 -11.83 -8.89
N THR A 59 3.34 -12.55 -8.68
CA THR A 59 3.40 -13.99 -8.91
C THR A 59 2.50 -14.74 -7.90
N ALA A 60 2.59 -14.39 -6.61
CA ALA A 60 1.74 -14.97 -5.57
C ALA A 60 0.24 -14.81 -5.86
N LEU A 61 -0.18 -13.60 -6.24
CA LEU A 61 -1.57 -13.29 -6.59
C LEU A 61 -2.04 -14.05 -7.84
N LYS A 62 -1.16 -14.27 -8.82
CA LYS A 62 -1.46 -15.05 -10.04
C LYS A 62 -1.62 -16.54 -9.77
N ILE A 63 -0.74 -17.12 -8.95
CA ILE A 63 -0.81 -18.53 -8.55
C ILE A 63 -2.10 -18.78 -7.75
N GLY A 64 -2.43 -17.85 -6.86
CA GLY A 64 -3.65 -17.89 -6.08
C GLY A 64 -3.35 -17.92 -4.59
N LEU A 65 -3.59 -16.79 -3.93
CA LEU A 65 -3.59 -16.69 -2.48
C LEU A 65 -4.98 -16.94 -1.93
N ARG A 66 -5.05 -17.45 -0.70
CA ARG A 66 -6.27 -17.44 0.10
C ARG A 66 -6.76 -15.99 0.25
N PHE A 67 -8.08 -15.82 0.38
CA PHE A 67 -8.72 -14.50 0.31
C PHE A 67 -8.06 -13.45 1.22
N ARG A 68 -7.78 -13.80 2.48
CA ARG A 68 -7.20 -12.87 3.45
C ARG A 68 -5.76 -12.47 3.05
N GLU A 69 -4.97 -13.44 2.64
CA GLU A 69 -3.59 -13.29 2.22
C GLU A 69 -3.50 -12.48 0.93
N ALA A 70 -4.43 -12.67 -0.01
CA ALA A 70 -4.56 -11.86 -1.21
C ALA A 70 -4.80 -10.37 -0.87
N ILE A 71 -5.72 -10.07 0.06
CA ILE A 71 -5.98 -8.69 0.50
C ILE A 71 -4.71 -8.03 1.08
N THR A 72 -3.94 -8.77 1.88
CA THR A 72 -2.66 -8.27 2.40
C THR A 72 -1.63 -8.08 1.27
N ALA A 73 -1.54 -9.01 0.32
CA ALA A 73 -0.62 -8.92 -0.81
C ALA A 73 -0.93 -7.71 -1.71
N TYR A 74 -2.21 -7.45 -2.03
CA TYR A 74 -2.61 -6.23 -2.75
C TYR A 74 -2.18 -4.97 -1.99
N GLY A 75 -2.42 -4.90 -0.68
CA GLY A 75 -2.08 -3.72 0.12
C GLY A 75 -0.58 -3.46 0.16
N ASN A 76 0.22 -4.52 0.38
CA ASN A 76 1.67 -4.41 0.42
C ASN A 76 2.27 -4.12 -0.96
N ARG A 77 1.74 -4.73 -2.03
CA ARG A 77 2.15 -4.43 -3.40
C ARG A 77 1.83 -2.98 -3.77
N GLY A 78 0.66 -2.47 -3.37
CA GLY A 78 0.29 -1.07 -3.58
C GLY A 78 1.27 -0.11 -2.89
N ILE A 79 1.67 -0.41 -1.64
CA ILE A 79 2.70 0.37 -0.94
C ILE A 79 4.05 0.28 -1.65
N ALA A 80 4.48 -0.91 -2.06
CA ALA A 80 5.74 -1.08 -2.80
C ALA A 80 5.73 -0.30 -4.12
N ARG A 81 4.60 -0.31 -4.85
CA ARG A 81 4.36 0.47 -6.07
C ARG A 81 4.49 1.97 -5.84
N LEU A 82 3.95 2.49 -4.74
CA LEU A 82 4.16 3.90 -4.36
C LEU A 82 5.65 4.24 -4.13
N ASN A 83 6.42 3.32 -3.54
CA ASN A 83 7.84 3.56 -3.29
C ASN A 83 8.68 3.59 -4.58
N VAL A 84 8.25 2.89 -5.64
CA VAL A 84 8.89 2.96 -6.97
C VAL A 84 8.27 4.03 -7.88
N GLY A 85 7.25 4.76 -7.41
CA GLY A 85 6.57 5.80 -8.18
C GLY A 85 5.48 5.30 -9.15
N ASP A 86 5.11 4.02 -9.10
CA ASP A 86 3.98 3.46 -9.84
C ASP A 86 2.66 3.82 -9.14
N ILE A 87 2.22 5.06 -9.34
CA ILE A 87 1.00 5.59 -8.75
C ILE A 87 -0.25 4.90 -9.30
N SER A 88 -0.27 4.58 -10.59
CA SER A 88 -1.44 3.93 -11.24
C SER A 88 -1.63 2.53 -10.68
N GLY A 89 -0.58 1.72 -10.65
CA GLY A 89 -0.66 0.36 -10.12
C GLY A 89 -0.99 0.33 -8.62
N ALA A 90 -0.55 1.33 -7.85
CA ALA A 90 -0.95 1.44 -6.45
C ALA A 90 -2.45 1.73 -6.29
N MET A 91 -3.02 2.62 -7.12
CA MET A 91 -4.46 2.88 -7.12
C MET A 91 -5.28 1.64 -7.48
N GLU A 92 -4.82 0.85 -8.46
CA GLU A 92 -5.44 -0.41 -8.84
C GLU A 92 -5.43 -1.40 -7.68
N ASP A 93 -4.29 -1.59 -7.00
CA ASP A 93 -4.17 -2.51 -5.88
C ASP A 93 -5.08 -2.15 -4.70
N PHE A 94 -5.20 -0.87 -4.36
CA PHE A 94 -6.13 -0.46 -3.30
C PHE A 94 -7.60 -0.60 -3.73
N SER A 95 -7.89 -0.41 -5.02
CA SER A 95 -9.25 -0.60 -5.56
C SER A 95 -9.66 -2.06 -5.56
N GLU A 96 -8.76 -2.99 -5.89
CA GLU A 96 -8.98 -4.43 -5.78
C GLU A 96 -9.41 -4.86 -4.38
N ILE A 97 -8.82 -4.29 -3.32
CA ILE A 97 -9.23 -4.58 -1.93
C ILE A 97 -10.66 -4.12 -1.68
N ILE A 98 -11.02 -2.93 -2.17
CA ILE A 98 -12.34 -2.33 -2.01
C ILE A 98 -13.40 -3.15 -2.76
N GLU A 99 -13.12 -3.54 -4.00
CA GLU A 99 -14.02 -4.33 -4.84
C GLU A 99 -14.29 -5.72 -4.26
N ARG A 100 -13.27 -6.33 -3.64
CA ARG A 100 -13.38 -7.63 -2.96
C ARG A 100 -14.20 -7.58 -1.67
N LYS A 101 -14.51 -6.39 -1.15
CA LYS A 101 -15.38 -6.15 0.02
C LYS A 101 -15.11 -7.11 1.18
N PRO A 102 -13.89 -7.13 1.76
CA PRO A 102 -13.62 -7.99 2.90
C PRO A 102 -14.54 -7.61 4.07
N ASN A 103 -15.11 -8.61 4.74
CA ASN A 103 -15.98 -8.42 5.93
C ASN A 103 -15.27 -7.71 7.10
N ASN A 104 -13.96 -7.55 7.02
CA ASN A 104 -13.17 -6.83 8.00
C ASN A 104 -13.13 -5.34 7.66
N SER A 105 -13.92 -4.54 8.38
CA SER A 105 -14.00 -3.07 8.21
C SER A 105 -12.65 -2.37 8.34
N ARG A 106 -11.69 -2.93 9.09
CA ARG A 106 -10.33 -2.36 9.20
C ARG A 106 -9.52 -2.51 7.91
N LEU A 107 -9.71 -3.60 7.17
CA LEU A 107 -9.05 -3.79 5.87
C LEU A 107 -9.63 -2.83 4.84
N LEU A 108 -10.96 -2.70 4.79
CA LEU A 108 -11.62 -1.71 3.93
C LEU A 108 -11.20 -0.27 4.29
N TYR A 109 -11.16 0.06 5.58
CA TYR A 109 -10.68 1.36 6.06
C TYR A 109 -9.26 1.65 5.54
N ALA A 110 -8.34 0.69 5.70
CA ALA A 110 -6.96 0.87 5.27
C ALA A 110 -6.83 1.06 3.75
N ALA A 111 -7.64 0.36 2.95
CA ALA A 111 -7.66 0.50 1.51
C ALA A 111 -8.19 1.86 1.06
N TYR A 112 -9.35 2.29 1.57
CA TYR A 112 -9.90 3.63 1.29
C TYR A 112 -8.94 4.73 1.72
N HIS A 113 -8.40 4.64 2.94
CA HIS A 113 -7.45 5.62 3.44
C HIS A 113 -6.18 5.68 2.57
N SER A 114 -5.62 4.53 2.19
CA SER A 114 -4.42 4.49 1.34
C SER A 114 -4.71 5.07 -0.04
N ARG A 115 -5.84 4.70 -0.68
CA ARG A 115 -6.24 5.25 -1.98
C ARG A 115 -6.49 6.76 -1.91
N ALA A 116 -7.07 7.27 -0.82
CA ALA A 116 -7.24 8.71 -0.60
C ALA A 116 -5.90 9.46 -0.55
N LEU A 117 -4.89 8.88 0.10
CA LEU A 117 -3.55 9.47 0.14
C LEU A 117 -2.92 9.53 -1.26
N VAL A 118 -3.10 8.48 -2.05
CA VAL A 118 -2.62 8.43 -3.44
C VAL A 118 -3.33 9.47 -4.32
N LYS A 119 -4.67 9.55 -4.23
CA LYS A 119 -5.47 10.56 -4.93
C LYS A 119 -5.06 11.98 -4.56
N LYS A 120 -4.80 12.24 -3.27
CA LYS A 120 -4.27 13.53 -2.81
C LYS A 120 -2.90 13.84 -3.43
N GLN A 121 -2.02 12.84 -3.58
CA GLN A 121 -0.70 13.01 -4.17
C GLN A 121 -0.78 13.41 -5.65
N ILE A 122 -1.76 12.90 -6.40
CA ILE A 122 -1.99 13.28 -7.80
C ILE A 122 -2.85 14.55 -7.97
N GLY A 123 -3.29 15.16 -6.86
CA GLY A 123 -4.10 16.38 -6.86
C GLY A 123 -5.61 16.16 -6.98
N ASP A 124 -6.07 14.90 -7.03
CA ASP A 124 -7.49 14.53 -6.95
C ASP A 124 -8.00 14.67 -5.51
N ARG A 125 -8.35 15.91 -5.15
CA ARG A 125 -8.84 16.23 -3.80
C ARG A 125 -10.26 15.74 -3.58
N GLU A 126 -11.11 15.79 -4.61
CA GLU A 126 -12.51 15.37 -4.53
C GLU A 126 -12.61 13.87 -4.31
N GLY A 127 -11.94 13.07 -5.14
CA GLY A 127 -11.92 11.62 -4.97
C GLY A 127 -11.23 11.18 -3.67
N ALA A 128 -10.26 11.95 -3.17
CA ALA A 128 -9.66 11.70 -1.85
C ALA A 128 -10.66 11.95 -0.70
N ALA A 129 -11.49 13.00 -0.80
CA ALA A 129 -12.50 13.29 0.21
C ALA A 129 -13.60 12.21 0.26
N GLU A 130 -14.01 11.70 -0.90
CA GLU A 130 -14.95 10.58 -1.01
C GLU A 130 -14.41 9.34 -0.31
N ASP A 131 -13.16 8.94 -0.60
CA ASP A 131 -12.55 7.77 0.03
C ASP A 131 -12.41 7.94 1.55
N ILE A 132 -12.07 9.15 2.03
CA ILE A 132 -12.01 9.43 3.48
C ILE A 132 -13.39 9.37 4.13
N LYS A 133 -14.44 9.83 3.44
CA LYS A 133 -15.82 9.74 3.90
C LYS A 133 -16.23 8.28 4.07
N GLU A 134 -15.98 7.44 3.07
CA GLU A 134 -16.24 6.00 3.14
C GLU A 134 -15.44 5.34 4.27
N ALA A 135 -14.14 5.66 4.41
CA ALA A 135 -13.31 5.16 5.51
C ALA A 135 -13.89 5.55 6.88
N SER A 136 -14.33 6.79 7.06
CA SER A 136 -14.89 7.27 8.32
C SER A 136 -16.22 6.58 8.68
N MET A 137 -17.04 6.21 7.69
CA MET A 137 -18.27 5.46 7.93
C MET A 137 -18.00 4.03 8.43
N LEU A 138 -16.90 3.41 7.98
CA LEU A 138 -16.53 2.06 8.39
C LEU A 138 -16.05 1.99 9.85
N LEU A 139 -15.30 3.00 10.30
CA LEU A 139 -14.71 3.06 11.64
C LEU A 139 -14.89 4.47 12.24
N PRO A 140 -16.11 4.83 12.70
CA PRO A 140 -16.45 6.19 13.14
C PRO A 140 -15.70 6.67 14.39
N ASN A 141 -15.09 5.75 15.15
CA ASN A 141 -14.35 6.07 16.37
C ASN A 141 -12.84 6.27 16.13
N ILE A 142 -12.36 6.09 14.89
CA ILE A 142 -10.97 6.42 14.54
C ILE A 142 -10.93 7.92 14.23
N LYS A 143 -10.04 8.66 14.91
CA LYS A 143 -9.75 10.06 14.55
C LYS A 143 -9.07 10.09 13.17
N VAL A 144 -9.86 10.13 12.12
CA VAL A 144 -9.35 10.38 10.78
C VAL A 144 -9.02 11.86 10.69
N GLN A 145 -7.83 12.22 10.23
CA GLN A 145 -7.57 13.60 9.84
C GLN A 145 -8.48 13.89 8.66
N HIS A 146 -9.58 14.62 8.90
CA HIS A 146 -10.42 15.10 7.83
C HIS A 146 -9.55 15.93 6.91
N ILE A 147 -9.35 15.43 5.69
CA ILE A 147 -8.76 16.22 4.64
C ILE A 147 -9.83 17.25 4.29
N ASN A 148 -9.73 18.43 4.89
CA ASN A 148 -10.64 19.54 4.60
C ASN A 148 -10.44 19.90 3.12
N CYS A 149 -11.26 19.31 2.27
CA CYS A 149 -11.62 19.93 1.02
C CYS A 149 -12.46 21.12 1.42
N ARG A 150 -11.86 22.31 1.44
CA ARG A 150 -12.68 23.52 1.30
C ARG A 150 -13.44 23.29 -0.01
N GLU A 151 -14.73 22.99 0.12
CA GLU A 151 -15.70 23.22 -0.94
C GLU A 151 -15.36 24.60 -1.49
N LYS A 152 -14.88 24.67 -2.73
CA LYS A 152 -14.97 25.95 -3.42
C LYS A 152 -16.48 26.21 -3.45
N PRO A 153 -16.97 27.33 -2.89
CA PRO A 153 -18.34 27.70 -3.17
C PRO A 153 -18.45 27.73 -4.69
N GLU A 154 -19.47 27.07 -5.23
CA GLU A 154 -19.89 27.27 -6.60
C GLU A 154 -20.19 28.77 -6.74
N ASN A 155 -19.18 29.54 -7.15
CA ASN A 155 -19.37 30.93 -7.47
C ASN A 155 -20.14 30.93 -8.79
N LYS A 156 -21.44 31.21 -8.67
CA LYS A 156 -22.16 31.94 -9.72
C LYS A 156 -21.22 33.05 -10.19
N ALA A 157 -21.04 33.09 -11.51
CA ALA A 157 -20.24 34.07 -12.20
C ALA A 157 -20.44 35.47 -11.61
N ASP A 158 -19.35 36.08 -11.16
CA ASP A 158 -19.03 37.47 -11.49
C ASP A 158 -17.60 37.80 -11.05
N GLY A 159 -16.83 38.37 -11.98
CA GLY A 159 -15.72 39.29 -11.68
C GLY A 159 -14.40 38.67 -11.23
N ALA A 160 -13.42 38.71 -12.13
CA ALA A 160 -12.01 38.38 -11.87
C ALA A 160 -11.37 39.22 -10.75
N GLN A 161 -10.56 38.59 -9.88
CA GLN A 161 -9.36 39.21 -9.32
C GLN A 161 -8.39 38.11 -8.82
N LYS A 162 -7.10 38.23 -9.15
CA LYS A 162 -6.04 37.22 -8.89
C LYS A 162 -5.78 37.02 -7.38
N PRO A 163 -5.43 35.80 -6.92
CA PRO A 163 -5.15 35.58 -5.50
C PRO A 163 -3.74 36.02 -5.11
N GLU A 164 -3.65 37.01 -4.21
CA GLU A 164 -2.42 37.34 -3.48
C GLU A 164 -2.24 36.37 -2.30
N CYS A 165 -1.00 35.96 -2.09
CA CYS A 165 -0.60 35.00 -1.05
C CYS A 165 -0.16 35.77 0.19
N THR A 166 -0.90 35.68 1.30
CA THR A 166 -0.43 36.16 2.60
C THR A 166 -0.31 35.01 3.60
N ARG A 167 0.86 34.94 4.23
CA ARG A 167 1.14 34.14 5.43
C ARG A 167 0.58 34.89 6.63
N SER A 168 -0.05 34.19 7.56
CA SER A 168 -0.29 34.73 8.90
C SER A 168 0.39 33.86 9.94
N THR A 169 0.87 34.59 10.94
CA THR A 169 1.83 34.32 12.03
C THR A 169 1.51 33.13 12.90
#